data_AF-A0A7R9FGT0-F1
#
_entry.id   AF-A0A7R9FGT0-F1
#
_cell.length_a   1.000
_cell.length_b   1.000
_cell.length_c   1.000
_cell.angle_alpha   90.00
_cell.angle_beta   90.00
_cell.angle_gamma   90.00
#
_symmetry.space_group_name_H-M   'P 1'
#
loop_
_entity.id
_entity.type
_entity.pdbx_description
1 polymer ?
#
loop_
_entity_poly.entity_id
_entity_poly.type
_entity_poly.pdbx_seq_one_letter_code
_entity_poly.pdbx_strand_id
1 'polypeptide(L)'
;MYRHENTTIKVYAKCLRPDIEYKTLSITFQTSCREVVTSLLNKYRMRHRDPNLFYLTMEVTVRKAGVRTVLVLDEEARPAALQSCHPRGDSRFSLQTRRGGLVKIYDSILMPASQYKSLLISDRTTVDELIQILLSCYNSKEQVEQFSLYEVCKSQEYQRKLHPDDCPLQVQQCWGSPSEFHFLIRRSMDSRAANHPLLFKTKSTSSNTELFSE
;
A
#
# COMPACT_ATOMS: atom_id res chain seq x y z
N MET A 1 -11.96 31.56 -1.98
CA MET A 1 -12.82 30.36 -2.05
C MET A 1 -12.63 29.69 -3.39
N TYR A 2 -12.29 28.40 -3.45
CA TYR A 2 -12.49 27.60 -4.67
C TYR A 2 -13.89 26.98 -4.62
N ARG A 3 -14.63 27.01 -5.72
CA ARG A 3 -15.94 26.37 -5.80
C ARG A 3 -15.79 24.85 -5.90
N HIS A 4 -16.80 24.13 -5.39
CA HIS A 4 -16.99 22.69 -5.62
C HIS A 4 -17.59 22.44 -7.01
N GLU A 5 -17.02 23.07 -8.04
CA GLU A 5 -17.46 22.87 -9.43
C GLU A 5 -16.91 21.53 -9.94
N ASN A 6 -17.83 20.64 -10.32
CA ASN A 6 -17.49 19.37 -10.96
C ASN A 6 -17.18 19.61 -12.44
N THR A 7 -16.13 18.94 -12.93
CA THR A 7 -15.79 18.87 -14.35
C THR A 7 -15.59 17.40 -14.75
N THR A 8 -15.39 17.13 -16.03
CA THR A 8 -15.07 15.78 -16.51
C THR A 8 -13.69 15.70 -17.17
N ILE A 9 -13.02 14.58 -16.93
CA ILE A 9 -11.78 14.20 -17.61
C ILE A 9 -11.97 12.85 -18.30
N LYS A 10 -11.25 12.61 -19.40
CA LYS A 10 -11.11 11.28 -20.01
C LYS A 10 -9.74 10.71 -19.62
N VAL A 11 -9.73 9.56 -18.95
CA VAL A 11 -8.49 8.82 -18.64
C VAL A 11 -8.42 7.55 -19.48
N TYR A 12 -7.40 7.43 -20.32
CA TYR A 12 -7.10 6.21 -21.07
C TYR A 12 -6.49 5.18 -20.11
N ALA A 13 -7.06 3.98 -20.00
CA ALA A 13 -6.78 3.05 -18.89
C ALA A 13 -6.52 1.60 -19.34
N LYS A 14 -5.97 1.43 -20.55
CA LYS A 14 -5.65 0.12 -21.16
C LYS A 14 -4.72 -0.77 -20.30
N CYS A 15 -3.94 -0.18 -19.39
CA CYS A 15 -3.09 -0.90 -18.42
C CYS A 15 -3.87 -1.61 -17.30
N LEU A 16 -5.17 -1.32 -17.12
CA LEU A 16 -6.06 -2.09 -16.24
C LEU A 16 -6.63 -3.30 -16.97
N ARG A 17 -7.22 -3.07 -18.16
CA ARG A 17 -7.66 -4.12 -19.09
C ARG A 17 -7.56 -3.62 -20.54
N PRO A 18 -7.17 -4.45 -21.52
CA PRO A 18 -7.03 -4.04 -22.92
C PRO A 18 -8.32 -3.52 -23.59
N ASP A 19 -9.49 -3.97 -23.13
CA ASP A 19 -10.81 -3.58 -23.62
C ASP A 19 -11.27 -2.20 -23.11
N ILE A 20 -10.58 -1.61 -22.12
CA ILE A 20 -10.86 -0.25 -21.65
C ILE A 20 -10.06 0.75 -22.49
N GLU A 21 -10.67 1.31 -23.54
CA GLU A 21 -10.04 2.40 -24.29
C GLU A 21 -9.80 3.62 -23.39
N TYR A 22 -10.87 4.18 -22.84
CA TYR A 22 -10.84 5.26 -21.85
C TYR A 22 -12.05 5.20 -20.91
N LYS A 23 -11.97 5.92 -19.80
CA LYS A 23 -13.12 6.19 -18.93
C LYS A 23 -13.26 7.68 -18.65
N THR A 24 -14.45 8.19 -18.89
CA THR A 24 -14.86 9.52 -18.39
C THR A 24 -15.10 9.43 -16.88
N LEU A 25 -14.50 10.36 -16.15
CA LEU A 25 -14.70 10.56 -14.71
C LEU A 25 -15.25 11.97 -14.47
N SER A 26 -16.17 12.10 -13.51
CA SER A 26 -16.55 13.39 -12.93
C SER A 26 -15.69 13.61 -11.70
N ILE A 27 -15.01 14.76 -11.61
CA ILE A 27 -14.08 15.12 -10.54
C ILE A 27 -14.18 16.61 -10.20
N THR A 28 -13.70 17.03 -9.03
CA THR A 28 -13.59 18.45 -8.68
C THR A 28 -12.26 19.02 -9.18
N PHE A 29 -12.10 20.34 -9.08
CA PHE A 29 -10.81 21.00 -9.31
C PHE A 29 -9.74 20.69 -8.25
N GLN A 30 -10.12 20.07 -7.13
CA GLN A 30 -9.23 19.69 -6.04
C GLN A 30 -8.75 18.25 -6.14
N THR A 31 -9.49 17.38 -6.87
CA THR A 31 -9.20 15.94 -6.97
C THR A 31 -7.78 15.68 -7.48
N SER A 32 -7.00 14.92 -6.74
CA SER A 32 -5.60 14.60 -7.06
C SER A 32 -5.43 13.40 -8.00
N CYS A 33 -4.22 13.19 -8.50
CA CYS A 33 -3.91 12.02 -9.32
C CYS A 33 -4.05 10.71 -8.51
N ARG A 34 -3.66 10.69 -7.24
CA ARG A 34 -3.88 9.54 -6.33
C ARG A 34 -5.36 9.21 -6.18
N GLU A 35 -6.22 10.22 -6.01
CA GLU A 35 -7.67 10.00 -5.91
C GLU A 35 -8.26 9.48 -7.23
N VAL A 36 -7.75 9.91 -8.38
CA VAL A 36 -8.15 9.37 -9.70
C VAL A 36 -7.71 7.92 -9.88
N VAL A 37 -6.48 7.57 -9.49
CA VAL A 37 -5.98 6.17 -9.48
C VAL A 37 -6.91 5.29 -8.64
N THR A 38 -7.13 5.66 -7.38
CA THR A 38 -8.00 4.94 -6.44
C THR A 38 -9.44 4.85 -6.95
N SER A 39 -9.96 5.91 -7.57
CA SER A 39 -11.29 5.91 -8.19
C SER A 39 -11.39 4.93 -9.36
N LEU A 40 -10.36 4.80 -10.19
CA LEU A 40 -10.32 3.85 -11.30
C LEU A 40 -10.24 2.39 -10.80
N LEU A 41 -9.34 2.10 -9.86
CA LEU A 41 -9.21 0.76 -9.27
C LEU A 41 -10.51 0.33 -8.57
N ASN A 42 -11.16 1.23 -7.81
CA ASN A 42 -12.49 1.00 -7.26
C ASN A 42 -13.52 0.65 -8.34
N LYS A 43 -13.61 1.46 -9.40
CA LYS A 43 -14.60 1.34 -10.48
C LYS A 43 -14.48 0.04 -11.28
N TYR A 44 -13.27 -0.50 -11.40
CA TYR A 44 -12.98 -1.77 -12.07
C TYR A 44 -12.82 -2.97 -11.10
N ARG A 45 -13.21 -2.82 -9.82
CA ARG A 45 -13.13 -3.84 -8.76
C ARG A 45 -11.71 -4.39 -8.48
N MET A 46 -10.68 -3.58 -8.76
CA MET A 46 -9.26 -3.91 -8.58
C MET A 46 -8.67 -3.43 -7.24
N ARG A 47 -9.47 -3.41 -6.16
CA ARG A 47 -9.03 -3.01 -4.81
C ARG A 47 -7.89 -3.85 -4.21
N HIS A 48 -7.70 -5.05 -4.74
CA HIS A 48 -6.61 -5.97 -4.40
C HIS A 48 -5.30 -5.67 -5.16
N ARG A 49 -5.27 -4.64 -6.03
CA ARG A 49 -4.04 -4.17 -6.67
C ARG A 49 -3.55 -2.93 -5.93
N ASP A 50 -2.24 -2.90 -5.71
CA ASP A 50 -1.53 -1.76 -5.14
C ASP A 50 -1.76 -0.47 -5.98
N PRO A 51 -2.25 0.64 -5.38
CA PRO A 51 -2.43 1.91 -6.08
C PRO A 51 -1.10 2.59 -6.45
N ASN A 52 -0.03 2.39 -5.69
CA ASN A 52 1.26 3.09 -5.86
C ASN A 52 2.07 2.53 -7.06
N LEU A 53 1.66 1.37 -7.58
CA LEU A 53 2.05 0.87 -8.89
C LEU A 53 1.48 1.68 -10.07
N PHE A 54 0.57 2.61 -9.86
CA PHE A 54 -0.06 3.38 -10.93
C PHE A 54 0.20 4.88 -10.80
N TYR A 55 0.24 5.55 -11.95
CA TYR A 55 0.38 7.01 -12.01
C TYR A 55 -0.32 7.55 -13.25
N LEU A 56 -0.61 8.85 -13.27
CA LEU A 56 -1.13 9.52 -14.45
C LEU A 56 0.00 10.14 -15.28
N THR A 57 -0.21 10.10 -16.59
CA THR A 57 0.52 10.90 -17.57
C THR A 57 -0.45 11.84 -18.26
N MET A 58 0.02 13.02 -18.64
CA MET A 58 -0.73 13.99 -19.44
C MET A 58 0.02 14.26 -20.73
N GLU A 59 -0.55 13.83 -21.84
CA GLU A 59 -0.09 14.18 -23.18
C GLU A 59 -0.66 15.56 -23.56
N VAL A 60 0.21 16.48 -23.98
CA VAL A 60 -0.12 17.84 -24.42
C VAL A 60 0.33 18.04 -25.86
N THR A 61 -0.56 18.57 -26.71
CA THR A 61 -0.25 18.86 -28.13
C THR A 61 -0.09 20.36 -28.37
N VAL A 62 1.11 20.81 -28.73
CA VAL A 62 1.39 22.20 -29.08
C VAL A 62 1.11 22.41 -30.57
N ARG A 63 -0.17 22.67 -30.92
CA ARG A 63 -0.66 22.74 -32.31
C ARG A 63 0.20 23.56 -33.27
N LYS A 64 0.73 24.72 -32.83
CA LYS A 64 1.57 25.61 -33.64
C LYS A 64 2.95 25.04 -34.00
N ALA A 65 3.43 24.02 -33.28
CA ALA A 65 4.76 23.43 -33.46
C ALA A 65 4.70 21.96 -33.92
N GLY A 66 3.52 21.33 -33.96
CA GLY A 66 3.35 19.89 -34.23
C GLY A 66 3.86 18.97 -33.11
N VAL A 67 4.45 19.51 -32.04
CA VAL A 67 5.06 18.76 -30.94
C VAL A 67 3.98 18.18 -30.01
N ARG A 68 4.16 16.90 -29.66
CA ARG A 68 3.40 16.19 -28.62
C ARG A 68 4.35 15.85 -27.47
N THR A 69 4.05 16.33 -26.28
CA THR A 69 4.87 16.10 -25.07
C THR A 69 4.08 15.28 -24.07
N VAL A 70 4.68 14.24 -23.48
CA VAL A 70 4.08 13.45 -22.40
C VAL A 70 4.69 13.87 -21.08
N LEU A 71 3.87 14.44 -20.20
CA LEU A 71 4.24 14.81 -18.84
C LEU A 71 3.88 13.66 -17.89
N VAL A 72 4.80 13.27 -17.01
CA VAL A 72 4.50 12.45 -15.84
C VAL A 72 3.87 13.37 -14.79
N LEU A 73 2.72 12.99 -14.24
CA LEU A 73 2.07 13.77 -13.19
C LEU A 73 2.47 13.27 -11.81
N ASP A 74 2.67 14.22 -10.90
CA ASP A 74 2.79 13.96 -9.47
C ASP A 74 1.46 13.43 -8.88
N GLU A 75 1.54 12.71 -7.76
CA GLU A 75 0.38 12.08 -7.12
C GLU A 75 -0.60 13.12 -6.52
N GLU A 76 -0.12 14.30 -6.11
CA GLU A 76 -0.94 15.42 -5.64
C GLU A 76 -1.34 16.41 -6.75
N ALA A 77 -0.84 16.23 -7.98
CA ALA A 77 -1.23 17.06 -9.11
C ALA A 77 -2.74 16.92 -9.40
N ARG A 78 -3.38 18.00 -9.85
CA ARG A 78 -4.85 18.08 -9.99
C ARG A 78 -5.29 18.07 -11.46
N PRO A 79 -5.75 16.94 -12.03
CA PRO A 79 -6.00 16.82 -13.47
C PRO A 79 -7.03 17.82 -14.02
N ALA A 80 -8.07 18.14 -13.25
CA ALA A 80 -9.07 19.14 -13.63
C ALA A 80 -8.47 20.55 -13.80
N ALA A 81 -7.59 20.96 -12.89
CA ALA A 81 -6.88 22.24 -12.98
C ALA A 81 -5.93 22.24 -14.20
N LEU A 82 -5.10 21.20 -14.35
CA LEU A 82 -4.20 21.06 -15.49
C LEU A 82 -4.95 21.06 -16.83
N GLN A 83 -6.11 20.40 -16.92
CA GLN A 83 -6.96 20.40 -18.12
C GLN A 83 -7.49 21.80 -18.43
N SER A 84 -7.79 22.63 -17.42
CA SER A 84 -8.31 24.00 -17.61
C SER A 84 -7.28 25.01 -18.11
N CYS A 85 -5.98 24.75 -17.91
CA CYS A 85 -4.89 25.58 -18.44
C CYS A 85 -4.63 25.41 -19.94
N HIS A 86 -5.35 24.49 -20.60
CA HIS A 86 -5.10 24.10 -22.00
C HIS A 86 -6.38 24.23 -22.86
N PRO A 87 -6.25 24.42 -24.19
CA PRO A 87 -7.41 24.41 -25.09
C PRO A 87 -8.18 23.09 -25.03
N ARG A 88 -9.51 23.16 -25.14
CA ARG A 88 -10.38 21.98 -25.10
C ARG A 88 -10.00 20.98 -26.19
N GLY A 89 -9.53 19.80 -25.79
CA GLY A 89 -9.12 18.70 -26.66
C GLY A 89 -7.61 18.46 -26.74
N ASP A 90 -6.76 19.40 -26.29
CA ASP A 90 -5.31 19.30 -26.42
C ASP A 90 -4.61 18.55 -25.27
N SER A 91 -5.40 18.11 -24.29
CA SER A 91 -4.98 17.42 -23.06
C SER A 91 -5.51 15.99 -23.02
N ARG A 92 -4.62 15.00 -22.97
CA ARG A 92 -4.99 13.57 -22.93
C ARG A 92 -4.34 12.87 -21.73
N PHE A 93 -5.16 12.53 -20.73
CA PHE A 93 -4.70 11.78 -19.55
C PHE A 93 -4.65 10.28 -19.81
N SER A 94 -3.55 9.63 -19.47
CA SER A 94 -3.40 8.16 -19.53
C SER A 94 -2.89 7.61 -18.21
N LEU A 95 -3.53 6.56 -17.70
CA LEU A 95 -3.04 5.79 -16.57
C LEU A 95 -1.90 4.88 -17.05
N GLN A 96 -0.81 4.84 -16.29
CA GLN A 96 0.39 4.05 -16.56
C GLN A 96 0.76 3.21 -15.33
N THR A 97 1.62 2.21 -15.53
CA THR A 97 2.14 1.35 -14.46
C THR A 97 3.63 1.60 -14.20
N ARG A 98 4.02 1.72 -12.94
CA ARG A 98 5.41 1.67 -12.47
C ARG A 98 5.93 0.23 -12.48
N ARG A 99 7.24 0.06 -12.28
CA ARG A 99 7.81 -1.24 -11.91
C ARG A 99 7.48 -1.54 -10.44
N GLY A 100 7.47 -2.82 -10.10
CA GLY A 100 7.24 -3.31 -8.74
C GLY A 100 7.88 -4.67 -8.55
N GLY A 101 7.72 -5.24 -7.36
CA GLY A 101 8.25 -6.55 -6.98
C GLY A 101 7.19 -7.42 -6.30
N LEU A 102 7.37 -8.73 -6.42
CA LEU A 102 6.53 -9.70 -5.69
C LEU A 102 7.04 -9.84 -4.26
N VAL A 103 6.16 -9.63 -3.29
CA VAL A 103 6.36 -10.00 -1.89
C VAL A 103 5.50 -11.20 -1.53
N LYS A 104 5.98 -12.06 -0.61
CA LYS A 104 5.22 -13.20 -0.07
C LYS A 104 4.89 -12.96 1.39
N ILE A 105 3.60 -13.00 1.73
CA ILE A 105 3.08 -12.83 3.08
C ILE A 105 2.41 -14.13 3.51
N TYR A 106 2.85 -14.73 4.61
CA TYR A 106 2.15 -15.81 5.28
C TYR A 106 0.96 -15.20 6.05
N ASP A 107 -0.26 -15.59 5.67
CA ASP A 107 -1.51 -14.90 6.03
C ASP A 107 -2.61 -15.85 6.55
N SER A 108 -2.22 -16.96 7.15
CA SER A 108 -3.12 -17.94 7.78
C SER A 108 -4.02 -17.36 8.87
N ILE A 109 -3.65 -16.25 9.50
CA ILE A 109 -4.49 -15.51 10.45
C ILE A 109 -5.69 -14.80 9.79
N LEU A 110 -5.62 -14.51 8.48
CA LEU A 110 -6.73 -13.97 7.68
C LEU A 110 -7.52 -15.09 6.97
N MET A 111 -6.81 -16.11 6.48
CA MET A 111 -7.40 -17.27 5.81
C MET A 111 -6.67 -18.55 6.24
N PRO A 112 -7.20 -19.36 7.17
CA PRO A 112 -6.50 -20.53 7.72
C PRO A 112 -6.04 -21.61 6.72
N ALA A 113 -6.65 -21.65 5.53
CA ALA A 113 -6.25 -22.54 4.44
C ALA A 113 -5.19 -21.94 3.48
N SER A 114 -4.79 -20.68 3.68
CA SER A 114 -3.75 -20.01 2.91
C SER A 114 -2.37 -20.42 3.43
N GLN A 115 -1.49 -20.91 2.54
CA GLN A 115 -0.08 -21.11 2.86
C GLN A 115 0.65 -19.76 2.91
N TYR A 116 0.52 -18.98 1.84
CA TYR A 116 0.98 -17.61 1.72
C TYR A 116 0.25 -16.94 0.56
N LYS A 117 0.27 -15.61 0.54
CA LYS A 117 -0.21 -14.79 -0.56
C LYS A 117 0.94 -14.01 -1.18
N SER A 118 1.02 -14.08 -2.51
CA SER A 118 1.94 -13.25 -3.30
C SER A 118 1.23 -11.99 -3.75
N LEU A 119 1.79 -10.83 -3.44
CA LEU A 119 1.30 -9.52 -3.91
C LEU A 119 2.40 -8.83 -4.72
N LEU A 120 2.03 -8.27 -5.87
CA LEU A 120 2.89 -7.36 -6.64
C LEU A 120 2.68 -5.96 -6.09
N ILE A 121 3.73 -5.34 -5.55
CA ILE A 121 3.68 -4.01 -4.93
C ILE A 121 4.79 -3.08 -5.45
N SER A 122 4.60 -1.78 -5.23
CA SER A 122 5.59 -0.74 -5.47
C SER A 122 6.72 -0.82 -4.44
N ASP A 123 7.86 -0.22 -4.77
CA ASP A 123 8.97 0.06 -3.86
C ASP A 123 8.64 1.11 -2.79
N ARG A 124 7.54 1.87 -2.93
CA ARG A 124 7.07 2.91 -2.01
C ARG A 124 5.93 2.48 -1.09
N THR A 125 5.39 1.27 -1.29
CA THR A 125 4.18 0.81 -0.60
C THR A 125 4.53 0.41 0.83
N THR A 126 3.85 0.99 1.82
CA THR A 126 4.15 0.80 3.24
C THR A 126 3.59 -0.52 3.80
N VAL A 127 3.94 -0.87 5.04
CA VAL A 127 3.36 -2.00 5.77
C VAL A 127 1.83 -1.85 5.89
N ASP A 128 1.36 -0.66 6.27
CA ASP A 128 -0.07 -0.41 6.45
C ASP A 128 -0.86 -0.47 5.14
N GLU A 129 -0.30 0.06 4.05
CA GLU A 129 -0.88 -0.10 2.71
C GLU A 129 -0.89 -1.56 2.26
N LEU A 130 0.19 -2.31 2.51
CA LEU A 130 0.26 -3.74 2.20
C LEU A 130 -0.80 -4.54 2.96
N ILE A 131 -1.00 -4.26 4.25
CA ILE A 131 -2.07 -4.85 5.07
C ILE A 131 -3.45 -4.47 4.50
N GLN A 132 -3.66 -3.20 4.11
CA GLN A 132 -4.93 -2.76 3.53
C GLN A 132 -5.24 -3.44 2.19
N ILE A 133 -4.22 -3.67 1.35
CA ILE A 133 -4.33 -4.45 0.09
C ILE A 133 -4.66 -5.92 0.41
N LEU A 134 -4.00 -6.51 1.42
CA LEU A 134 -4.19 -7.90 1.83
C LEU A 134 -5.62 -8.14 2.36
N LEU A 135 -6.12 -7.26 3.23
CA LEU A 135 -7.51 -7.26 3.70
C LEU A 135 -8.51 -7.07 2.54
N SER A 136 -8.17 -6.22 1.56
CA SER A 136 -8.97 -6.02 0.35
C SER A 136 -9.04 -7.24 -0.56
N CYS A 137 -8.03 -8.12 -0.54
CA CYS A 137 -8.08 -9.39 -1.26
C CYS A 137 -9.11 -10.36 -0.68
N TYR A 138 -9.36 -10.28 0.64
CA TYR A 138 -10.33 -11.11 1.35
C TYR A 138 -11.68 -10.41 1.59
N ASN A 139 -11.83 -9.17 1.12
CA ASN A 139 -13.00 -8.32 1.34
C ASN A 139 -13.34 -8.20 2.86
N SER A 140 -12.30 -8.19 3.72
CA SER A 140 -12.48 -7.94 5.15
C SER A 140 -12.85 -6.47 5.41
N LYS A 141 -13.44 -6.23 6.58
CA LYS A 141 -13.75 -4.90 7.14
C LYS A 141 -12.96 -4.60 8.42
N GLU A 142 -12.07 -5.50 8.83
CA GLU A 142 -11.13 -5.25 9.92
C GLU A 142 -10.24 -4.04 9.59
N GLN A 143 -9.74 -3.36 10.61
CA GLN A 143 -8.91 -2.17 10.45
C GLN A 143 -7.42 -2.54 10.46
N VAL A 144 -6.58 -1.76 9.80
CA VAL A 144 -5.16 -2.08 9.57
C VAL A 144 -4.37 -2.24 10.86
N GLU A 145 -4.66 -1.40 11.85
CA GLU A 145 -4.02 -1.31 13.16
C GLU A 145 -4.23 -2.59 14.02
N GLN A 146 -5.27 -3.36 13.70
CA GLN A 146 -5.52 -4.68 14.30
C GLN A 146 -4.48 -5.72 13.88
N PHE A 147 -3.56 -5.38 12.98
CA PHE A 147 -2.51 -6.25 12.47
C PHE A 147 -1.11 -5.63 12.60
N SER A 148 -0.11 -6.48 12.43
CA SER A 148 1.30 -6.09 12.36
C SER A 148 2.03 -7.04 11.42
N LEU A 149 2.86 -6.50 10.54
CA LEU A 149 3.73 -7.30 9.69
C LEU A 149 5.08 -7.54 10.38
N TYR A 150 5.56 -8.78 10.27
CA TYR A 150 6.86 -9.21 10.76
C TYR A 150 7.71 -9.71 9.59
N GLU A 151 9.00 -9.40 9.60
CA GLU A 151 9.98 -10.24 8.92
C GLU A 151 10.43 -11.36 9.88
N VAL A 152 10.55 -12.59 9.37
CA VAL A 152 10.82 -13.78 10.17
C VAL A 152 11.82 -14.67 9.43
N CYS A 153 12.89 -15.09 10.11
CA CYS A 153 13.84 -16.09 9.59
C CYS A 153 13.22 -17.49 9.66
N LYS A 154 13.52 -18.38 8.71
CA LYS A 154 13.05 -19.78 8.70
C LYS A 154 13.43 -20.57 9.95
N SER A 155 14.58 -20.30 10.56
CA SER A 155 14.99 -20.94 11.83
C SER A 155 14.14 -20.48 13.03
N GLN A 156 13.35 -19.42 12.87
CA GLN A 156 12.56 -18.73 13.90
C GLN A 156 13.37 -18.08 15.04
N GLU A 157 14.70 -18.18 14.99
CA GLU A 157 15.63 -17.52 15.93
C GLU A 157 15.59 -15.99 15.81
N TYR A 158 15.25 -15.47 14.62
CA TYR A 158 15.06 -14.04 14.36
C TYR A 158 13.63 -13.74 13.87
N GLN A 159 13.02 -12.74 14.50
CA GLN A 159 11.79 -12.09 14.06
C GLN A 159 11.81 -10.61 14.45
N ARG A 160 11.41 -9.73 13.54
CA ARG A 160 11.27 -8.28 13.79
C ARG A 160 9.89 -7.83 13.34
N LYS A 161 9.18 -7.07 14.19
CA LYS A 161 8.02 -6.27 13.76
C LYS A 161 8.53 -5.11 12.91
N LEU A 162 7.91 -4.90 11.76
CA LEU A 162 8.19 -3.75 10.89
C LEU A 162 7.40 -2.51 11.36
N HIS A 163 7.90 -1.32 11.03
CA HIS A 163 7.18 -0.07 11.26
C HIS A 163 5.99 0.06 10.27
N PRO A 164 4.87 0.70 10.63
CA PRO A 164 3.79 1.02 9.68
C PRO A 164 4.26 1.65 8.36
N ASP A 165 5.29 2.52 8.45
CA ASP A 165 5.91 3.22 7.32
C ASP A 165 7.07 2.47 6.64
N ASP A 166 7.51 1.32 7.18
CA ASP A 166 8.54 0.50 6.50
C ASP A 166 7.98 0.06 5.13
N CYS A 167 8.79 0.12 4.07
CA CYS A 167 8.39 -0.34 2.73
C CYS A 167 8.76 -1.83 2.55
N PRO A 168 7.82 -2.80 2.54
CA PRO A 168 8.18 -4.22 2.63
C PRO A 168 8.98 -4.73 1.43
N LEU A 169 8.80 -4.15 0.24
CA LEU A 169 9.63 -4.52 -0.91
C LEU A 169 11.10 -4.07 -0.75
N GLN A 170 11.36 -2.93 -0.08
CA GLN A 170 12.72 -2.49 0.24
C GLN A 170 13.33 -3.39 1.34
N VAL A 171 12.55 -3.72 2.37
CA VAL A 171 12.97 -4.68 3.41
C VAL A 171 13.37 -6.03 2.79
N GLN A 172 12.57 -6.55 1.85
CA GLN A 172 12.86 -7.79 1.11
C GLN A 172 14.15 -7.71 0.27
N GLN A 173 14.48 -6.53 -0.26
CA GLN A 173 15.72 -6.30 -1.04
C GLN A 173 16.97 -6.23 -0.16
N CYS A 174 16.82 -5.89 1.13
CA CYS A 174 17.92 -5.86 2.11
C CYS A 174 18.23 -7.24 2.74
N TRP A 175 17.47 -8.29 2.44
CA TRP A 175 17.72 -9.64 2.97
C TRP A 175 18.96 -10.27 2.33
N GLY A 176 20.01 -10.49 3.13
CA GLY A 176 21.27 -11.10 2.65
C GLY A 176 21.15 -12.52 2.09
N SER A 177 20.08 -13.25 2.45
CA SER A 177 19.63 -14.44 1.73
C SER A 177 18.10 -14.43 1.60
N PRO A 178 17.54 -14.00 0.45
CA PRO A 178 16.08 -13.88 0.27
C PRO A 178 15.31 -15.19 0.34
N SER A 179 15.98 -16.34 0.39
CA SER A 179 15.32 -17.63 0.63
C SER A 179 15.00 -17.86 2.11
N GLU A 180 15.75 -17.26 3.04
CA GLU A 180 15.70 -17.61 4.47
C GLU A 180 14.78 -16.73 5.31
N PHE A 181 14.24 -15.68 4.71
CA PHE A 181 13.29 -14.77 5.35
C PHE A 181 11.93 -14.80 4.64
N HIS A 182 10.88 -14.47 5.39
CA HIS A 182 9.52 -14.31 4.88
C HIS A 182 8.78 -13.23 5.66
N PHE A 183 7.73 -12.65 5.07
CA PHE A 183 6.80 -11.82 5.81
C PHE A 183 5.69 -12.67 6.43
N LEU A 184 5.32 -12.35 7.66
CA LEU A 184 4.24 -12.98 8.41
C LEU A 184 3.34 -11.87 8.99
N ILE A 185 2.06 -11.88 8.64
CA ILE A 185 1.08 -11.00 9.29
C ILE A 185 0.55 -11.67 10.55
N ARG A 186 0.44 -10.90 11.63
CA ARG A 186 -0.16 -11.32 12.91
C ARG A 186 -1.20 -10.28 13.34
N ARG A 187 -2.18 -10.68 14.16
CA ARG A 187 -3.02 -9.69 14.85
C ARG A 187 -2.19 -8.98 15.92
N SER A 188 -2.31 -7.66 15.96
CA SER A 188 -1.94 -6.85 17.13
C SER A 188 -2.84 -7.30 18.30
N MET A 189 -2.26 -7.66 19.44
CA MET A 189 -3.06 -7.85 20.66
C MET A 189 -3.71 -6.52 21.04
N ASP A 190 -4.97 -6.56 21.47
CA ASP A 190 -5.77 -5.37 21.78
C ASP A 190 -5.01 -4.35 22.64
N SER A 191 -4.94 -3.10 22.19
CA SER A 191 -4.43 -1.96 22.97
C SER A 191 -5.16 -1.77 24.30
N ARG A 192 -6.31 -2.44 24.47
CA ARG A 192 -7.14 -2.49 25.68
C ARG A 192 -6.52 -3.35 26.80
N ALA A 193 -5.58 -4.26 26.48
CA ALA A 193 -4.89 -5.09 27.46
C ALA A 193 -3.66 -4.40 28.11
N ALA A 194 -3.16 -3.31 27.53
CA ALA A 194 -1.91 -2.65 27.93
C ALA A 194 -1.98 -1.90 29.28
N ASN A 195 -3.18 -1.71 29.85
CA ASN A 195 -3.38 -0.98 31.11
C ASN A 195 -3.12 -1.81 32.38
N HIS A 196 -2.65 -3.06 32.27
CA HIS A 196 -2.21 -3.83 33.44
C HIS A 196 -0.68 -3.87 33.49
N PRO A 197 -0.03 -3.18 34.46
CA PRO A 197 1.42 -3.24 34.60
C PRO A 197 1.84 -4.67 34.98
N LEU A 198 2.63 -5.30 34.12
CA LEU A 198 3.18 -6.64 34.39
C LEU A 198 4.27 -6.53 35.47
N LEU A 199 3.95 -7.04 36.66
CA LEU A 199 4.90 -7.20 37.76
C LEU A 199 5.98 -8.21 37.38
N PHE A 200 7.12 -7.72 36.90
CA PHE A 200 8.34 -8.50 36.67
C PHE A 200 8.87 -9.03 38.01
N LYS A 201 8.38 -10.18 38.45
CA LYS A 201 8.87 -10.86 39.65
C LYS A 201 10.17 -11.61 39.34
N THR A 202 11.28 -10.91 39.49
CA THR A 202 12.63 -11.49 39.38
C THR A 202 12.80 -12.65 40.36
N LYS A 203 13.32 -13.79 39.89
CA LYS A 203 13.75 -14.89 40.76
C LYS A 203 15.16 -14.58 41.28
N SER A 204 15.26 -14.00 42.47
CA SER A 204 16.51 -13.95 43.23
C SER A 204 16.82 -15.33 43.82
N THR A 205 17.79 -16.04 43.26
CA THR A 205 18.39 -17.23 43.88
C THR A 205 19.35 -16.80 44.99
N SER A 206 19.09 -17.24 46.22
CA SER A 206 20.04 -17.16 47.34
C SER A 206 20.09 -18.51 48.06
N SER A 207 21.30 -19.02 48.26
CA SER A 207 21.59 -20.23 49.03
C SER A 207 21.88 -19.91 50.50
N ASN A 208 22.21 -20.94 51.29
CA ASN A 208 22.54 -21.01 52.72
C ASN A 208 21.31 -21.39 53.58
N THR A 209 21.22 -22.51 54.32
CA THR A 209 22.19 -23.38 55.04
C THR A 209 22.45 -22.92 56.47
N GLU A 210 21.97 -23.73 57.45
CA GLU A 210 22.31 -23.75 58.90
C GLU A 210 21.94 -22.46 59.71
N LEU A 211 21.56 -22.45 61.00
CA LEU A 211 21.21 -23.42 62.08
C LEU A 211 20.27 -22.62 63.08
N PHE A 212 19.83 -22.99 64.29
CA PHE A 212 20.07 -24.07 65.28
C PHE A 212 18.84 -24.13 66.25
N SER A 213 18.54 -25.30 66.86
CA SER A 213 17.70 -25.50 68.07
C SER A 213 16.18 -25.19 67.98
N GLU A 214 15.30 -25.77 68.82
CA GLU A 214 15.44 -26.83 69.85
C GLU A 214 14.70 -28.11 69.43
#